data_AF-A0A6L7TN78-F1
#
_entry.id   AF-A0A6L7TN78-F1
#
_cell.length_a   1.000
_cell.length_b   1.000
_cell.length_c   1.000
_cell.angle_alpha   90.00
_cell.angle_beta   90.00
_cell.angle_gamma   90.00
#
_symmetry.space_group_name_H-M   'P 1'
#
loop_
_entity.id
_entity.type
_entity.pdbx_description
1 polymer ?
#
loop_
_entity_poly.entity_id
_entity_poly.type
_entity_poly.pdbx_seq_one_letter_code
_entity_poly.pdbx_strand_id
1 'polypeptide(L)'
;MEAVKKLFGGYLIGVAMVVAVWFIINSFFADSFNTLNVWYTLDVLMVIGLAIALIFNYARKREEERGREPVEAVSRRHLEVNTAFYLTAGITILFLHNWFSLLANGSDSLEGNHQAWVIWAVVDTLLPLVLGVTGCAMWRDAAGE
;
A
#
# COMPACT_ATOMS: atom_id res chain seq x y z
N MET A 1 4.13 5.42 22.46
CA MET A 1 3.55 4.66 21.34
C MET A 1 2.98 5.60 20.26
N GLU A 2 2.34 6.68 20.68
CA GLU A 2 1.86 7.79 19.85
C GLU A 2 2.87 8.33 18.82
N ALA A 3 4.08 8.72 19.26
CA ALA A 3 5.12 9.26 18.37
C ALA A 3 5.52 8.28 17.24
N VAL A 4 5.49 6.98 17.53
CA VAL A 4 5.80 5.93 16.53
C VAL A 4 4.67 5.80 15.51
N LYS A 5 3.40 5.79 15.97
CA LYS A 5 2.24 5.83 15.08
C LYS A 5 2.25 7.08 14.19
N LYS A 6 2.66 8.24 14.75
CA LYS A 6 2.85 9.49 13.99
C LYS A 6 3.96 9.39 12.95
N LEU A 7 5.13 8.85 13.33
CA LEU A 7 6.23 8.68 12.39
C LEU A 7 5.85 7.77 11.22
N PHE A 8 5.28 6.60 11.51
CA PHE A 8 4.88 5.64 10.48
C PHE A 8 3.70 6.15 9.64
N GLY A 9 2.70 6.79 10.27
CA GLY A 9 1.59 7.39 9.52
C GLY A 9 2.07 8.46 8.54
N GLY A 10 3.00 9.32 8.97
CA GLY A 10 3.61 10.34 8.12
C GLY A 10 4.45 9.73 6.99
N TYR A 11 5.22 8.68 7.29
CA TYR A 11 5.95 7.91 6.27
C TYR A 11 5.01 7.36 5.19
N LEU A 12 3.91 6.69 5.58
CA LEU A 12 2.95 6.11 4.63
C LEU A 12 2.31 7.18 3.74
N ILE A 13 1.92 8.32 4.32
CA ILE A 13 1.37 9.45 3.56
C ILE A 13 2.42 10.01 2.58
N GLY A 14 3.66 10.16 3.03
CA GLY A 14 4.76 10.65 2.20
C GLY A 14 5.02 9.74 1.00
N VAL A 15 5.15 8.43 1.23
CA VAL A 15 5.32 7.45 0.14
C VAL A 15 4.12 7.45 -0.80
N ALA A 16 2.89 7.46 -0.27
CA ALA A 16 1.68 7.54 -1.08
C ALA A 16 1.68 8.75 -2.02
N MET A 17 2.01 9.93 -1.49
CA MET A 17 2.09 11.16 -2.29
C MET A 17 3.15 11.06 -3.37
N VAL A 18 4.37 10.62 -3.02
CA VAL A 18 5.48 10.52 -3.98
C VAL A 18 5.13 9.55 -5.11
N VAL A 19 4.59 8.37 -4.78
CA VAL A 19 4.18 7.37 -5.78
C VAL A 19 3.06 7.90 -6.67
N ALA A 20 2.03 8.52 -6.09
CA ALA A 20 0.93 9.09 -6.89
C ALA A 20 1.40 10.19 -7.85
N VAL A 21 2.23 11.11 -7.36
CA VAL A 21 2.79 12.20 -8.17
C VAL A 21 3.70 11.63 -9.27
N TRP A 22 4.57 10.67 -8.92
CA TRP A 22 5.46 10.04 -9.87
C TRP A 22 4.70 9.26 -10.95
N PHE A 23 3.67 8.51 -10.57
CA PHE A 23 2.79 7.79 -11.51
C PHE A 23 2.13 8.75 -12.52
N ILE A 24 1.60 9.89 -12.05
CA ILE A 24 1.03 10.93 -12.91
C ILE A 24 2.09 11.49 -13.86
N ILE A 25 3.26 11.92 -13.34
CA ILE A 25 4.34 12.48 -14.17
C ILE A 25 4.78 11.47 -15.22
N ASN A 26 5.03 10.22 -14.82
CA ASN A 26 5.46 9.16 -15.73
C ASN A 26 4.43 8.89 -16.84
N SER A 27 3.13 8.97 -16.53
CA SER A 27 2.05 8.78 -17.52
C SER A 27 2.05 9.86 -18.61
N PHE A 28 2.54 11.08 -18.31
CA PHE A 28 2.55 12.20 -19.26
C PHE A 28 3.92 12.46 -19.90
N PHE A 29 5.02 12.03 -19.27
CA PHE A 29 6.39 12.42 -19.65
C PHE A 29 7.38 11.24 -19.78
N ALA A 30 6.89 10.02 -20.02
CA ALA A 30 7.66 8.77 -20.01
C ALA A 30 8.98 8.83 -20.82
N ASP A 31 9.01 9.51 -21.97
CA ASP A 31 10.16 9.56 -22.88
C ASP A 31 11.30 10.51 -22.41
N SER A 32 11.08 11.29 -21.35
CA SER A 32 11.97 12.38 -20.95
C SER A 32 12.87 12.07 -19.75
N PHE A 33 12.70 10.92 -19.08
CA PHE A 33 13.37 10.62 -17.81
C PHE A 33 13.97 9.21 -17.76
N ASN A 34 14.98 9.02 -16.90
CA ASN A 34 15.42 7.68 -16.50
C ASN A 34 14.40 7.10 -15.50
N THR A 35 13.26 6.68 -16.03
CA THR A 35 12.06 6.29 -15.27
C THR A 35 12.28 5.02 -14.46
N LEU A 36 13.07 4.09 -15.00
CA LEU A 36 13.26 2.74 -14.46
C LEU A 36 14.00 2.74 -13.10
N ASN A 37 15.04 3.58 -12.95
CA ASN A 37 15.77 3.72 -11.68
C ASN A 37 14.93 4.33 -10.55
N VAL A 38 14.02 5.24 -10.89
CA VAL A 38 13.13 5.86 -9.90
C VAL A 38 12.11 4.83 -9.40
N TRP A 39 11.53 4.04 -10.31
CA TRP A 39 10.61 2.97 -9.93
C TRP A 39 11.25 1.95 -8.99
N TYR A 40 12.46 1.46 -9.26
CA TYR A 40 13.16 0.56 -8.33
C TYR A 40 13.37 1.15 -6.92
N THR A 41 13.59 2.46 -6.83
CA THR A 41 13.74 3.12 -5.53
C THR A 41 12.39 3.23 -4.81
N LEU A 42 11.35 3.64 -5.53
CA LEU A 42 9.99 3.75 -4.99
C LEU A 42 9.47 2.40 -4.53
N ASP A 43 9.70 1.38 -5.32
CA ASP A 43 9.47 -0.02 -5.02
C ASP A 43 9.94 -0.36 -3.59
N VAL A 44 11.20 -0.10 -3.25
CA VAL A 44 11.73 -0.45 -1.91
C VAL A 44 10.98 0.25 -0.81
N LEU A 45 10.64 1.52 -1.02
CA LEU A 45 9.85 2.30 -0.07
C LEU A 45 8.41 1.76 0.04
N MET A 46 7.81 1.34 -1.08
CA MET A 46 6.48 0.76 -1.14
C MET A 46 6.40 -0.58 -0.39
N VAL A 47 7.40 -1.46 -0.51
CA VAL A 47 7.46 -2.72 0.28
C VAL A 47 7.43 -2.44 1.77
N ILE A 48 8.28 -1.51 2.22
CA ILE A 48 8.34 -1.13 3.64
C ILE A 48 6.99 -0.53 4.07
N GLY A 49 6.38 0.30 3.23
CA GLY A 49 5.06 0.88 3.48
C GLY A 49 3.95 -0.17 3.58
N LEU A 50 3.91 -1.13 2.67
CA LEU A 50 2.97 -2.24 2.68
C LEU A 50 3.14 -3.11 3.93
N ALA A 51 4.38 -3.39 4.36
CA ALA A 51 4.63 -4.13 5.59
C ALA A 51 4.06 -3.41 6.83
N ILE A 52 4.32 -2.10 6.96
CA ILE A 52 3.78 -1.27 8.04
C ILE A 52 2.24 -1.25 7.99
N ALA A 53 1.66 -0.99 6.82
CA ALA A 53 0.22 -0.91 6.63
C ALA A 53 -0.47 -2.25 6.94
N LEU A 54 0.12 -3.37 6.53
CA LEU A 54 -0.39 -4.71 6.78
C LEU A 54 -0.39 -5.03 8.29
N ILE A 55 0.72 -4.74 8.98
CA ILE A 55 0.82 -4.95 10.44
C ILE A 55 -0.23 -4.13 11.18
N PHE A 56 -0.37 -2.85 10.82
CA PHE A 56 -1.33 -1.95 11.47
C PHE A 56 -2.78 -2.37 11.20
N ASN A 57 -3.15 -2.63 9.95
CA ASN A 57 -4.51 -3.03 9.60
C ASN A 57 -4.84 -4.43 10.15
N TYR A 58 -3.85 -5.33 10.26
CA TYR A 58 -4.01 -6.61 10.94
C TYR A 58 -4.27 -6.43 12.44
N ALA A 59 -3.53 -5.55 13.11
CA ALA A 59 -3.76 -5.25 14.52
C ALA A 59 -5.17 -4.69 14.76
N ARG A 60 -5.62 -3.71 13.95
CA ARG A 60 -6.99 -3.17 14.00
C ARG A 60 -8.05 -4.26 13.80
N LYS A 61 -7.85 -5.16 12.83
CA LYS A 61 -8.76 -6.29 12.58
C LYS A 61 -8.85 -7.23 13.77
N ARG A 62 -7.70 -7.57 14.36
CA ARG A 62 -7.65 -8.45 15.54
C ARG A 62 -8.32 -7.85 16.76
N GLU A 63 -8.17 -6.54 16.98
CA GLU A 63 -8.82 -5.82 18.08
C GLU A 63 -10.35 -5.83 17.91
N GLU A 64 -10.84 -5.56 16.69
CA GLU A 64 -12.26 -5.61 16.38
C GLU A 64 -12.84 -7.02 16.58
N GLU A 65 -12.11 -8.06 16.17
CA GLU A 65 -12.55 -9.45 16.31
C GLU A 65 -12.58 -9.93 17.77
N ARG A 66 -11.71 -9.40 18.64
CA ARG A 66 -11.68 -9.76 20.06
C ARG A 66 -12.83 -9.19 20.86
N GLY A 67 -13.33 -8.02 20.46
CA GLY A 67 -14.41 -7.33 21.16
C GLY A 67 -15.81 -7.75 20.73
N ARG A 68 -15.94 -8.63 19.72
CA ARG A 68 -17.21 -8.94 19.07
C ARG A 68 -17.86 -10.21 19.62
N GLU A 69 -19.14 -10.13 19.97
CA GLU A 69 -19.93 -11.31 20.29
C GLU A 69 -20.39 -12.05 19.01
N PRO A 70 -20.56 -13.39 19.03
CA PRO A 70 -20.78 -14.21 17.83
C PRO A 70 -22.02 -13.85 16.99
N VAL A 71 -22.96 -13.09 17.55
CA VAL A 71 -24.29 -12.82 16.96
C VAL A 71 -24.52 -11.32 16.69
N GLU A 72 -23.51 -10.46 16.88
CA GLU A 72 -23.68 -9.04 16.60
C GLU A 72 -23.85 -8.76 15.09
N ALA A 73 -24.81 -7.89 14.76
CA ALA A 73 -25.00 -7.38 13.40
C ALA A 73 -23.71 -6.76 12.85
N VAL A 74 -23.51 -6.85 11.53
CA VAL A 74 -22.34 -6.29 10.84
C VAL A 74 -22.32 -4.76 11.03
N SER A 75 -21.39 -4.28 11.86
CA SER A 75 -21.22 -2.85 12.11
C SER A 75 -20.47 -2.17 10.96
N ARG A 76 -20.65 -0.85 10.82
CA ARG A 76 -19.88 -0.04 9.85
C ARG A 76 -18.37 -0.14 10.09
N ARG A 77 -17.96 -0.16 11.36
CA ARG A 77 -16.56 -0.31 11.79
C ARG A 77 -15.98 -1.65 11.37
N HIS A 78 -16.77 -2.72 11.50
CA HIS A 78 -16.35 -4.05 11.05
C HIS A 78 -16.09 -4.08 9.54
N LEU A 79 -16.97 -3.47 8.73
CA LEU A 79 -16.75 -3.36 7.29
C LEU A 79 -15.49 -2.55 6.98
N GLU A 80 -15.31 -1.39 7.59
CA GLU A 80 -14.14 -0.52 7.39
C GLU A 80 -12.83 -1.26 7.65
N VAL A 81 -12.70 -1.91 8.81
CA VAL A 81 -11.47 -2.58 9.23
C VAL A 81 -11.18 -3.80 8.35
N ASN A 82 -12.19 -4.58 7.98
CA ASN A 82 -12.00 -5.70 7.07
C ASN A 82 -11.64 -5.24 5.66
N THR A 83 -12.31 -4.24 5.12
CA THR A 83 -11.98 -3.68 3.81
C THR A 83 -10.55 -3.16 3.79
N ALA A 84 -10.13 -2.39 4.80
CA ALA A 84 -8.76 -1.89 4.89
C ALA A 84 -7.74 -3.03 4.93
N PHE A 85 -7.96 -4.05 5.75
CA PHE A 85 -7.06 -5.21 5.85
C PHE A 85 -6.99 -6.00 4.55
N TYR A 86 -8.13 -6.43 4.00
CA TYR A 86 -8.15 -7.28 2.80
C TYR A 86 -7.68 -6.54 1.55
N LEU A 87 -7.97 -5.25 1.42
CA LEU A 87 -7.45 -4.43 0.32
C LEU A 87 -5.92 -4.28 0.43
N THR A 88 -5.41 -4.03 1.64
CA THR A 88 -3.96 -3.95 1.89
C THR A 88 -3.29 -5.30 1.58
N ALA A 89 -3.85 -6.40 2.05
CA ALA A 89 -3.34 -7.74 1.81
C ALA A 89 -3.35 -8.10 0.31
N GLY A 90 -4.46 -7.82 -0.38
CA GLY A 90 -4.60 -8.05 -1.81
C GLY A 90 -3.55 -7.30 -2.63
N ILE A 91 -3.39 -6.00 -2.38
CA ILE A 91 -2.37 -5.18 -3.07
C ILE A 91 -0.97 -5.67 -2.72
N THR A 92 -0.70 -6.04 -1.46
CA THR A 92 0.61 -6.59 -1.06
C THR A 92 0.94 -7.86 -1.83
N ILE A 93 -0.04 -8.75 -2.02
CA ILE A 93 0.16 -9.99 -2.79
C ILE A 93 0.46 -9.67 -4.25
N LEU A 94 -0.33 -8.80 -4.89
CA LEU A 94 -0.12 -8.39 -6.28
C LEU A 94 1.25 -7.74 -6.48
N PHE A 95 1.62 -6.85 -5.57
CA PHE A 95 2.90 -6.17 -5.53
C PHE A 95 4.06 -7.17 -5.44
N LEU A 96 4.04 -8.06 -4.45
CA LEU A 96 5.11 -9.05 -4.24
C LEU A 96 5.20 -10.04 -5.39
N HIS A 97 4.07 -10.45 -5.97
CA HIS A 97 4.05 -11.32 -7.15
C HIS A 97 4.86 -10.70 -8.30
N ASN A 98 4.55 -9.45 -8.66
CA ASN A 98 5.26 -8.75 -9.71
C ASN A 98 6.71 -8.47 -9.35
N TRP A 99 6.97 -8.02 -8.13
CA TRP A 99 8.33 -7.77 -7.66
C TRP A 99 9.24 -8.99 -7.77
N PHE A 100 8.80 -10.14 -7.25
CA PHE A 100 9.60 -11.35 -7.30
C PHE A 100 9.81 -11.84 -8.74
N SER A 101 8.83 -11.61 -9.63
CA SER A 101 9.00 -11.86 -11.06
C SER A 101 10.13 -11.02 -11.66
N LEU A 102 10.23 -9.72 -11.28
CA LEU A 102 11.33 -8.84 -11.70
C LEU A 102 12.68 -9.31 -11.18
N LEU A 103 12.76 -9.71 -9.92
CA LEU A 103 14.00 -10.20 -9.33
C LEU A 103 14.47 -11.51 -9.97
N ALA A 104 13.54 -12.40 -10.33
CA ALA A 104 13.86 -13.70 -10.90
C ALA A 104 14.24 -13.63 -12.39
N ASN A 105 13.56 -12.77 -13.16
CA ASN A 105 13.64 -12.77 -14.62
C ASN A 105 14.27 -11.50 -15.20
N GLY A 106 14.66 -10.52 -14.37
CA GLY A 106 15.17 -9.23 -14.81
C GLY A 106 14.10 -8.30 -15.39
N SER A 107 14.52 -7.09 -15.80
CA SER A 107 13.65 -6.08 -16.42
C SER A 107 13.02 -6.55 -17.74
N ASP A 108 13.68 -7.47 -18.44
CA ASP A 108 13.23 -8.03 -19.72
C ASP A 108 11.90 -8.80 -19.58
N SER A 109 11.52 -9.18 -18.36
CA SER A 109 10.23 -9.84 -18.07
C SER A 109 9.02 -8.89 -18.06
N LEU A 110 9.25 -7.56 -18.07
CA LEU A 110 8.21 -6.55 -18.24
C LEU A 110 7.97 -6.22 -19.70
N GLU A 111 9.05 -6.20 -20.50
CA GLU A 111 9.00 -5.86 -21.92
C GLU A 111 8.39 -7.02 -22.72
N GLY A 112 7.07 -6.98 -22.87
CA GLY A 112 6.28 -7.97 -23.62
C GLY A 112 5.31 -8.79 -22.77
N ASN A 113 5.37 -8.69 -21.44
CA ASN A 113 4.42 -9.36 -20.55
C ASN A 113 3.26 -8.42 -20.18
N HIS A 114 2.20 -8.45 -21.00
CA HIS A 114 1.00 -7.62 -20.79
C HIS A 114 0.37 -7.83 -19.41
N GLN A 115 0.45 -9.03 -18.83
CA GLN A 115 -0.11 -9.30 -17.51
C GLN A 115 0.66 -8.57 -16.40
N ALA A 116 1.99 -8.62 -16.43
CA ALA A 116 2.82 -7.93 -15.43
C ALA A 116 2.59 -6.41 -15.47
N TRP A 117 2.46 -5.83 -16.68
CA TRP A 117 2.16 -4.40 -16.83
C TRP A 117 0.80 -4.02 -16.24
N VAL A 118 -0.25 -4.81 -16.49
CA VAL A 118 -1.59 -4.55 -15.92
C VAL A 118 -1.57 -4.64 -14.39
N ILE A 119 -0.86 -5.61 -13.81
CA ILE A 119 -0.74 -5.74 -12.36
C ILE A 119 -0.02 -4.51 -11.78
N TRP A 120 1.06 -4.05 -12.39
CA TRP A 120 1.74 -2.82 -11.96
C TRP A 120 0.83 -1.60 -12.05
N ALA A 121 0.08 -1.42 -13.14
CA ALA A 121 -0.86 -0.31 -13.26
C ALA A 121 -1.93 -0.32 -12.15
N VAL A 122 -2.47 -1.50 -11.80
CA VAL A 122 -3.40 -1.66 -10.67
C VAL A 122 -2.73 -1.30 -9.35
N VAL A 123 -1.51 -1.79 -9.12
CA VAL A 123 -0.72 -1.50 -7.92
C VAL A 123 -0.44 0.00 -7.81
N ASP A 124 0.11 0.64 -8.83
CA ASP A 124 0.50 2.05 -8.83
C ASP A 124 -0.69 2.98 -8.63
N THR A 125 -1.88 2.55 -9.08
CA THR A 125 -3.12 3.29 -8.87
C THR A 125 -3.65 3.15 -7.45
N LEU A 126 -3.69 1.93 -6.92
CA LEU A 126 -4.37 1.65 -5.64
C LEU A 126 -3.48 1.80 -4.42
N LEU A 127 -2.17 1.54 -4.56
CA LEU A 127 -1.22 1.56 -3.46
C LEU A 127 -1.15 2.94 -2.79
N PRO A 128 -1.06 4.07 -3.52
CA PRO A 128 -1.13 5.39 -2.90
C PRO A 128 -2.38 5.61 -2.05
N LEU A 129 -3.53 5.12 -2.51
CA LEU A 129 -4.78 5.25 -1.77
C LEU A 129 -4.73 4.44 -0.48
N VAL A 130 -4.27 3.19 -0.55
CA VAL A 130 -4.15 2.32 0.64
C VAL A 130 -3.15 2.86 1.65
N LEU A 131 -1.95 3.24 1.20
CA LEU A 131 -0.94 3.79 2.09
C LEU A 131 -1.38 5.13 2.67
N GLY A 132 -1.97 6.02 1.86
CA GLY A 132 -2.46 7.32 2.30
C GLY A 132 -3.58 7.22 3.33
N VAL A 133 -4.61 6.40 3.06
CA VAL A 133 -5.72 6.17 4.00
C VAL A 133 -5.22 5.52 5.28
N THR A 134 -4.34 4.52 5.18
CA THR A 134 -3.78 3.84 6.35
C THR A 134 -2.92 4.79 7.19
N GLY A 135 -2.09 5.60 6.55
CA GLY A 135 -1.27 6.60 7.24
C GLY A 135 -2.10 7.67 7.95
N CYS A 136 -3.15 8.17 7.31
CA CYS A 136 -4.11 9.07 7.93
C CYS A 136 -4.83 8.43 9.13
N ALA A 137 -5.22 7.16 9.02
CA ALA A 137 -5.82 6.42 10.13
C ALA A 137 -4.85 6.29 11.31
N MET A 138 -3.58 5.95 11.06
CA MET A 138 -2.54 5.89 12.10
C MET A 138 -2.33 7.25 12.79
N TRP A 139 -2.35 8.35 12.05
CA TRP A 139 -2.25 9.70 12.60
C TRP A 139 -3.44 10.07 13.48
N ARG A 140 -4.65 9.72 13.06
CA ARG A 140 -5.87 9.96 13.85
C ARG A 140 -5.90 9.13 15.12
N ASP A 141 -5.53 7.85 15.03
CA ASP A 141 -5.43 6.96 16.20
C ASP A 141 -4.37 7.45 17.20
N ALA A 142 -3.35 8.18 16.73
CA ALA A 142 -2.34 8.81 17.58
C ALA A 142 -2.77 10.19 18.13
N ALA A 143 -3.93 10.73 17.76
CA ALA A 143 -4.43 12.02 18.24
C ALA A 143 -5.68 11.87 19.14
N GLY A 144 -6.31 10.69 19.13
CA GLY A 144 -7.49 10.36 19.93
C GLY A 144 -7.21 9.57 21.21
N GLU A 145 -5.93 9.43 21.60
CA GLU A 145 -5.47 8.97 22.92
C GLU A 145 -5.08 10.17 23.78
#